data_AF-A0A1G5KTA2-F1
#
_entry.id   AF-A0A1G5KTA2-F1
#
_cell.length_a   1.000
_cell.length_b   1.000
_cell.length_c   1.000
_cell.angle_alpha   90.00
_cell.angle_beta   90.00
_cell.angle_gamma   90.00
#
_symmetry.space_group_name_H-M   'P 1'
#
loop_
_entity.id
_entity.type
_entity.pdbx_description
1 polymer ?
#
loop_
_entity_poly.entity_id
_entity_poly.type
_entity_poly.pdbx_seq_one_letter_code
_entity_poly.pdbx_strand_id
1 'polypeptide(L)'
;MTIRRVMLLFLILLFSIVGFGCSNQNEPPEEEKSTLRVELVELVELRKEIMQLEQEKEFAIFQIKQFTETNISKEEIIQEQVYIFNILKEENKEYIILPIYNANMDTYDREISYYIYLPSQISLEEKITVLAEKLSKFSFRSLPIEIKGIETIDNKSIVVVNIQEPEDESSTVAWDRHYFQGTSGGTMTATRLIETFLQREYEGQWVDGVKLLYNNTPSREFDHVGNLFSTHYRD
;
A
#
# COMPACT_ATOMS: atom_id res chain seq x y z
N MET A 1 30.27 11.43 14.70
CA MET A 1 31.66 11.93 14.51
C MET A 1 31.71 13.36 15.04
N THR A 2 32.52 13.61 16.07
CA THR A 2 32.33 14.75 16.98
C THR A 2 32.69 16.10 16.36
N ILE A 3 31.80 17.10 16.54
CA ILE A 3 31.94 18.53 16.19
C ILE A 3 33.32 19.12 16.55
N ARG A 4 33.96 18.56 17.58
CA ARG A 4 35.33 18.89 18.00
C ARG A 4 36.40 18.73 16.92
N ARG A 5 36.29 17.74 16.01
CA ARG A 5 37.27 17.55 14.93
C ARG A 5 37.07 18.51 13.75
N VAL A 6 35.81 18.89 13.48
CA VAL A 6 35.47 19.87 12.42
C VAL A 6 35.85 21.30 12.85
N MET A 7 35.65 21.65 14.13
CA MET A 7 36.10 22.95 14.65
C MET A 7 37.62 23.12 14.66
N LEU A 8 38.40 22.04 14.87
CA LEU A 8 39.87 22.12 14.90
C LEU A 8 40.44 22.45 13.51
N LEU A 9 39.84 21.90 12.45
CA LEU A 9 40.23 22.19 11.06
C LEU A 9 39.86 23.61 10.62
N PHE A 10 38.74 24.16 11.11
CA PHE A 10 38.36 25.55 10.86
C PHE A 10 39.25 26.57 11.61
N LEU A 11 39.78 26.21 12.77
CA LEU A 11 40.67 27.08 13.57
C LEU A 11 42.07 27.20 12.97
N ILE A 12 42.57 26.16 12.29
CA ILE A 12 43.84 26.20 11.56
C ILE A 12 43.74 27.12 10.32
N LEU A 13 42.54 27.24 9.73
CA LEU A 13 42.29 28.08 8.56
C LEU A 13 42.14 29.58 8.89
N LEU A 14 41.83 29.93 10.14
CA LEU A 14 41.63 31.32 10.57
C LEU A 14 42.89 32.01 11.11
N PHE A 15 43.94 31.27 11.46
CA PHE A 15 45.17 31.86 12.02
C PHE A 15 46.18 32.37 10.98
N SER A 16 45.87 32.28 9.68
CA SER A 16 46.76 32.66 8.58
C SER A 16 46.51 34.06 8.02
N ILE A 17 45.61 34.87 8.60
CA ILE A 17 45.26 36.19 8.07
C ILE A 17 45.32 37.29 9.15
N VAL A 18 46.45 37.50 9.83
CA VAL A 18 46.90 38.83 10.28
C VAL A 18 48.42 38.82 10.52
N GLY A 19 49.18 39.56 9.71
CA GLY A 19 50.61 39.88 9.98
C GLY A 19 51.47 40.04 8.74
N PHE A 20 51.59 41.27 8.22
CA PHE A 20 52.41 41.63 7.06
C PHE A 20 53.92 41.39 7.31
N GLY A 21 54.54 40.57 6.45
CA GLY A 21 55.99 40.46 6.28
C GLY A 21 56.28 39.66 5.00
N CYS A 22 56.92 40.26 4.00
CA CYS A 22 57.35 39.54 2.80
C CYS A 22 58.46 38.55 3.15
N SER A 23 58.13 37.26 3.28
CA SER A 23 59.04 36.13 2.99
C SER A 23 58.22 34.87 2.82
N ASN A 24 58.34 34.23 1.65
CA ASN A 24 57.79 32.92 1.27
C ASN A 24 56.44 32.55 1.90
N GLN A 25 55.36 32.78 1.16
CA GLN A 25 54.20 31.90 1.27
C GLN A 25 54.72 30.49 0.98
N ASN A 26 54.95 29.70 2.03
CA ASN A 26 55.16 28.27 1.89
C ASN A 26 53.83 27.72 1.39
N GLU A 27 53.67 27.70 0.07
CA GLU A 27 52.82 26.69 -0.54
C GLU A 27 53.19 25.35 0.12
N PRO A 28 52.20 24.55 0.57
CA PRO A 28 52.50 23.22 1.07
C PRO A 28 53.37 22.51 0.04
N PRO A 29 54.47 21.85 0.46
CA PRO A 29 55.36 21.15 -0.45
C PRO A 29 54.53 20.35 -1.46
N GLU A 30 54.96 20.28 -2.72
CA GLU A 30 54.25 19.56 -3.80
C GLU A 30 53.80 18.14 -3.36
N GLU A 31 54.60 17.49 -2.52
CA GLU A 31 54.31 16.20 -1.91
C GLU A 31 53.06 16.23 -1.00
N GLU A 32 52.91 17.25 -0.16
CA GLU A 32 51.73 17.46 0.71
C GLU A 32 50.49 17.83 -0.11
N LYS A 33 50.63 18.68 -1.15
CA LYS A 33 49.55 18.97 -2.11
C LYS A 33 49.08 17.72 -2.85
N SER A 34 50.02 16.85 -3.22
CA SER A 34 49.71 15.58 -3.91
C SER A 34 48.95 14.62 -2.98
N THR A 35 49.36 14.53 -1.71
CA THR A 35 48.72 13.70 -0.69
C THR A 35 47.30 14.18 -0.40
N LEU A 36 47.10 15.49 -0.21
CA LEU A 36 45.79 16.12 -0.01
C LEU A 36 44.84 15.88 -1.20
N ARG A 37 45.35 15.85 -2.43
CA ARG A 37 44.53 15.55 -3.62
C ARG A 37 44.07 14.10 -3.63
N VAL A 38 44.95 13.16 -3.26
CA VAL A 38 44.60 11.73 -3.16
C VAL A 38 43.54 11.51 -2.08
N GLU A 39 43.73 12.10 -0.89
CA GLU A 39 42.74 12.03 0.20
C GLU A 39 41.39 12.64 -0.22
N LEU A 40 41.39 13.73 -0.98
CA LEU A 40 40.15 14.35 -1.47
C LEU A 40 39.39 13.44 -2.44
N VAL A 41 40.11 12.74 -3.32
CA VAL A 41 39.49 11.76 -4.25
C VAL A 41 38.87 10.61 -3.47
N GLU A 42 39.59 10.05 -2.50
CA GLU A 42 39.09 8.97 -1.65
C GLU A 42 37.84 9.40 -0.85
N LEU A 43 37.83 10.62 -0.30
CA LEU A 43 36.67 11.18 0.39
C LEU A 43 35.44 11.35 -0.51
N VAL A 44 35.65 11.68 -1.79
CA VAL A 44 34.55 11.78 -2.77
C VAL A 44 34.00 10.40 -3.11
N GLU A 45 34.85 9.40 -3.27
CA GLU A 45 34.44 8.01 -3.52
C GLU A 45 33.67 7.43 -2.32
N LEU A 46 34.21 7.58 -1.11
CA LEU A 46 33.54 7.16 0.13
C LEU A 46 32.17 7.83 0.29
N ARG A 47 32.04 9.12 -0.07
CA ARG A 47 30.73 9.80 -0.05
C ARG A 47 29.73 9.21 -1.02
N LYS A 48 30.17 8.82 -2.22
CA LYS A 48 29.29 8.16 -3.20
C LYS A 48 28.85 6.79 -2.70
N GLU A 49 29.76 6.03 -2.13
CA GLU A 49 29.47 4.72 -1.54
C GLU A 49 28.49 4.85 -0.37
N ILE A 50 28.69 5.81 0.54
CA ILE A 50 27.74 6.08 1.64
C ILE A 50 26.35 6.41 1.08
N MET A 51 26.26 7.26 0.07
CA MET A 51 24.99 7.63 -0.54
C MET A 51 24.28 6.42 -1.18
N GLN A 52 25.03 5.54 -1.84
CA GLN A 52 24.50 4.31 -2.40
C GLN A 52 24.03 3.35 -1.29
N LEU A 53 24.84 3.14 -0.25
CA LEU A 53 24.48 2.30 0.89
C LEU A 53 23.25 2.83 1.63
N GLU A 54 23.09 4.15 1.73
CA GLU A 54 21.88 4.77 2.28
C GLU A 54 20.65 4.44 1.43
N GLN A 55 20.74 4.52 0.09
CA GLN A 55 19.63 4.16 -0.81
C GLN A 55 19.29 2.67 -0.72
N GLU A 56 20.29 1.78 -0.74
CA GLU A 56 20.10 0.34 -0.63
C GLU A 56 19.48 -0.04 0.73
N LYS A 57 19.92 0.62 1.80
CA LYS A 57 19.34 0.44 3.14
C LYS A 57 17.87 0.83 3.17
N GLU A 58 17.50 1.99 2.63
CA GLU A 58 16.10 2.43 2.60
C GLU A 58 15.23 1.48 1.76
N PHE A 59 15.73 1.00 0.62
CA PHE A 59 15.05 0.00 -0.18
C PHE A 59 14.89 -1.35 0.55
N ALA A 60 15.91 -1.80 1.28
CA ALA A 60 15.83 -3.03 2.07
C ALA A 60 14.81 -2.91 3.22
N ILE A 61 14.80 -1.78 3.94
CA ILE A 61 13.81 -1.49 4.99
C ILE A 61 12.40 -1.52 4.41
N PHE A 62 12.21 -0.95 3.22
CA PHE A 62 10.93 -0.99 2.51
C PHE A 62 10.46 -2.43 2.24
N GLN A 63 11.34 -3.28 1.69
CA GLN A 63 11.00 -4.68 1.39
C GLN A 63 10.68 -5.47 2.67
N ILE A 64 11.42 -5.25 3.76
CA ILE A 64 11.17 -5.89 5.06
C ILE A 64 9.79 -5.49 5.60
N LYS A 65 9.42 -4.20 5.50
CA LYS A 65 8.12 -3.71 5.95
C LYS A 65 6.98 -4.41 5.20
N GLN A 66 7.06 -4.45 3.87
CA GLN A 66 6.06 -5.11 3.01
C GLN A 66 5.92 -6.61 3.31
N PHE A 67 7.04 -7.30 3.51
CA PHE A 67 7.05 -8.72 3.88
C PHE A 67 6.41 -8.96 5.25
N THR A 68 6.73 -8.11 6.22
CA THR A 68 6.21 -8.20 7.60
C THR A 68 4.70 -7.99 7.63
N GLU A 69 4.19 -6.94 6.97
CA GLU A 69 2.76 -6.66 6.85
C GLU A 69 2.01 -7.81 6.18
N THR A 70 2.59 -8.39 5.12
CA THR A 70 2.00 -9.53 4.40
C THR A 70 1.90 -10.77 5.29
N ASN A 71 2.93 -11.08 6.09
CA ASN A 71 2.87 -12.24 6.98
C ASN A 71 1.84 -12.01 8.08
N ILE A 72 1.88 -10.86 8.76
CA ILE A 72 0.89 -10.53 9.81
C ILE A 72 -0.53 -10.71 9.29
N SER A 73 -0.83 -10.20 8.09
CA SER A 73 -2.12 -10.39 7.44
C SER A 73 -2.46 -11.87 7.21
N LYS A 74 -1.50 -12.71 6.80
CA LYS A 74 -1.71 -14.15 6.61
C LYS A 74 -1.96 -14.87 7.94
N GLU A 75 -1.21 -14.53 8.98
CA GLU A 75 -1.43 -15.11 10.32
C GLU A 75 -2.83 -14.78 10.85
N GLU A 76 -3.29 -13.53 10.69
CA GLU A 76 -4.64 -13.12 11.07
C GLU A 76 -5.72 -13.86 10.26
N ILE A 77 -5.54 -13.99 8.93
CA ILE A 77 -6.46 -14.78 8.08
C ILE A 77 -6.52 -16.23 8.56
N ILE A 78 -5.37 -16.86 8.87
CA ILE A 78 -5.31 -18.24 9.36
C ILE A 78 -6.09 -18.39 10.67
N GLN A 79 -5.88 -17.47 11.62
CA GLN A 79 -6.63 -17.48 12.89
C GLN A 79 -8.13 -17.34 12.66
N GLU A 80 -8.54 -16.45 11.75
CA GLU A 80 -9.93 -16.27 11.36
C GLU A 80 -10.51 -17.53 10.70
N GLN A 81 -9.78 -18.20 9.81
CA GLN A 81 -10.24 -19.46 9.19
C GLN A 81 -10.41 -20.58 10.22
N VAL A 82 -9.49 -20.69 11.20
CA VAL A 82 -9.61 -21.67 12.30
C VAL A 82 -10.85 -21.40 13.13
N TYR A 83 -11.17 -20.13 13.41
CA TYR A 83 -12.37 -19.78 14.14
C TYR A 83 -13.65 -20.08 13.34
N ILE A 84 -13.67 -19.75 12.05
CA ILE A 84 -14.78 -20.07 11.13
C ILE A 84 -15.04 -21.58 11.08
N PHE A 85 -13.99 -22.40 11.06
CA PHE A 85 -14.13 -23.84 11.12
C PHE A 85 -14.89 -24.31 12.37
N ASN A 86 -14.65 -23.68 13.52
CA ASN A 86 -15.38 -23.98 14.76
C ASN A 86 -16.84 -23.52 14.69
N ILE A 87 -17.11 -22.31 14.16
CA ILE A 87 -18.49 -21.82 13.93
C ILE A 87 -19.28 -22.81 13.08
N LEU A 88 -18.70 -23.26 11.96
CA LEU A 88 -19.33 -24.20 11.03
C LEU A 88 -19.60 -25.55 11.70
N LYS A 89 -18.64 -26.06 12.47
CA LYS A 89 -18.77 -27.33 13.19
C LYS A 89 -19.85 -27.29 14.26
N GLU A 90 -20.03 -26.16 14.92
CA GLU A 90 -21.05 -25.96 15.96
C GLU A 90 -22.41 -25.55 15.39
N GLU A 91 -22.52 -25.36 14.07
CA GLU A 91 -23.71 -24.82 13.39
C GLU A 91 -24.21 -23.52 14.02
N ASN A 92 -23.28 -22.66 14.47
CA ASN A 92 -23.63 -21.45 15.20
C ASN A 92 -24.25 -20.39 14.26
N LYS A 93 -25.54 -20.10 14.46
CA LYS A 93 -26.35 -19.17 13.67
C LYS A 93 -26.21 -17.70 14.08
N GLU A 94 -25.45 -17.41 15.14
CA GLU A 94 -25.11 -16.04 15.54
C GLU A 94 -24.21 -15.35 14.52
N TYR A 95 -23.58 -16.12 13.63
CA TYR A 95 -22.67 -15.61 12.61
C TYR A 95 -23.15 -16.00 11.21
N ILE A 96 -22.94 -15.10 10.25
CA ILE A 96 -22.93 -15.46 8.83
C ILE A 96 -21.48 -15.53 8.36
N ILE A 97 -21.23 -16.44 7.43
CA ILE A 97 -19.90 -16.65 6.85
C ILE A 97 -19.99 -16.25 5.38
N LEU A 98 -19.11 -15.36 4.96
CA LEU A 98 -19.08 -14.83 3.60
C LEU A 98 -17.69 -15.02 2.99
N PRO A 99 -17.60 -15.44 1.71
CA PRO A 99 -16.33 -15.45 0.99
C PRO A 99 -15.84 -14.04 0.66
N ILE A 100 -14.53 -13.84 0.71
CA ILE A 100 -13.84 -12.79 -0.02
C ILE A 100 -13.28 -13.42 -1.30
N TYR A 101 -13.55 -12.78 -2.45
CA TYR A 101 -13.17 -13.32 -3.75
C TYR A 101 -11.85 -12.73 -4.25
N ASN A 102 -11.12 -13.57 -4.98
CA ASN A 102 -9.99 -13.22 -5.81
C ASN A 102 -10.35 -13.46 -7.30
N ALA A 103 -9.52 -12.96 -8.21
CA ALA A 103 -9.52 -13.35 -9.61
C ALA A 103 -8.44 -14.39 -9.84
N ASN A 104 -8.80 -15.48 -10.53
CA ASN A 104 -7.84 -16.44 -11.03
C ASN A 104 -6.87 -15.76 -12.01
N MET A 105 -5.57 -16.00 -11.87
CA MET A 105 -4.56 -15.31 -12.68
C MET A 105 -4.57 -15.73 -14.16
N ASP A 106 -5.06 -16.93 -14.48
CA ASP A 106 -5.05 -17.46 -15.83
C ASP A 106 -6.38 -17.20 -16.54
N THR A 107 -7.51 -17.35 -15.85
CA THR A 107 -8.85 -17.24 -16.44
C THR A 107 -9.57 -15.93 -16.13
N TYR A 108 -9.12 -15.17 -15.13
CA TYR A 108 -9.80 -14.00 -14.57
C TYR A 108 -11.17 -14.27 -13.90
N ASP A 109 -11.57 -15.55 -13.82
CA ASP A 109 -12.79 -15.95 -13.12
C ASP A 109 -12.66 -15.71 -11.62
N ARG A 110 -13.79 -15.54 -10.94
CA ARG A 110 -13.79 -15.44 -9.48
C ARG A 110 -13.37 -16.76 -8.84
N GLU A 111 -12.56 -16.68 -7.80
CA GLU A 111 -12.20 -17.78 -6.93
C GLU A 111 -12.29 -17.31 -5.47
N ILE A 112 -12.56 -18.22 -4.54
CA ILE A 112 -12.61 -17.84 -3.12
C ILE A 112 -11.18 -17.70 -2.60
N SER A 113 -10.86 -16.53 -2.05
CA SER A 113 -9.56 -16.28 -1.44
C SER A 113 -9.52 -16.76 0.01
N TYR A 114 -10.51 -16.36 0.80
CA TYR A 114 -10.69 -16.73 2.21
C TYR A 114 -12.13 -16.41 2.64
N TYR A 115 -12.54 -16.89 3.80
CA TYR A 115 -13.84 -16.54 4.38
C TYR A 115 -13.69 -15.53 5.50
N ILE A 116 -14.74 -14.74 5.73
CA ILE A 116 -14.91 -13.94 6.94
C ILE A 116 -16.16 -14.39 7.67
N TYR A 117 -16.24 -14.06 8.96
CA TYR A 117 -17.47 -14.19 9.73
C TYR A 117 -17.92 -12.81 10.21
N LEU A 118 -19.22 -12.66 10.37
CA LEU A 118 -19.80 -11.45 10.94
C LEU A 118 -21.11 -11.78 11.68
N PRO A 119 -21.48 -11.01 12.72
CA PRO A 119 -22.72 -11.26 13.45
C PRO A 119 -23.94 -11.25 12.52
N SER A 120 -24.90 -12.15 12.72
CA SER A 120 -26.07 -12.27 11.85
C SER A 120 -27.08 -11.13 12.05
N GLN A 121 -27.10 -10.53 13.25
CA GLN A 121 -28.10 -9.55 13.69
C GLN A 121 -27.75 -8.08 13.41
N ILE A 122 -26.57 -7.79 12.85
CA ILE A 122 -26.22 -6.41 12.45
C ILE A 122 -26.93 -6.02 11.14
N SER A 123 -27.04 -4.71 10.91
CA SER A 123 -27.69 -4.16 9.71
C SER A 123 -26.91 -4.48 8.43
N LEU A 124 -27.60 -4.50 7.27
CA LEU A 124 -26.94 -4.77 5.98
C LEU A 124 -25.78 -3.80 5.71
N GLU A 125 -25.94 -2.52 6.04
CA GLU A 125 -24.89 -1.51 5.88
C GLU A 125 -23.66 -1.84 6.74
N GLU A 126 -23.85 -2.20 8.02
CA GLU A 126 -22.76 -2.63 8.89
C GLU A 126 -22.08 -3.90 8.36
N LYS A 127 -22.83 -4.87 7.83
CA LYS A 127 -22.26 -6.08 7.20
C LYS A 127 -21.34 -5.72 6.05
N ILE A 128 -21.76 -4.81 5.19
CA ILE A 128 -20.98 -4.37 4.02
C ILE A 128 -19.77 -3.54 4.44
N THR A 129 -19.88 -2.72 5.49
CA THR A 129 -18.74 -1.99 6.06
C THR A 129 -17.68 -2.95 6.60
N VAL A 130 -18.07 -3.96 7.38
CA VAL A 130 -17.13 -4.99 7.87
C VAL A 130 -16.47 -5.73 6.70
N LEU A 131 -17.24 -6.06 5.67
CA LEU A 131 -16.73 -6.68 4.45
C LEU A 131 -15.69 -5.80 3.75
N ALA A 132 -15.96 -4.50 3.61
CA ALA A 132 -15.04 -3.53 3.01
C ALA A 132 -13.75 -3.37 3.82
N GLU A 133 -13.83 -3.29 5.14
CA GLU A 133 -12.67 -3.21 6.04
C GLU A 133 -11.78 -4.45 5.91
N LYS A 134 -12.38 -5.64 5.93
CA LYS A 134 -11.67 -6.91 5.76
C LYS A 134 -11.03 -7.03 4.39
N LEU A 135 -11.76 -6.66 3.34
CA LEU A 135 -11.26 -6.66 1.97
C LEU A 135 -10.09 -5.68 1.81
N SER A 136 -10.23 -4.45 2.30
CA SER A 136 -9.19 -3.43 2.30
C SER A 136 -7.92 -3.95 2.98
N LYS A 137 -8.04 -4.38 4.24
CA LYS A 137 -6.90 -4.82 5.07
C LYS A 137 -6.13 -5.97 4.42
N PHE A 138 -6.85 -7.02 4.03
CA PHE A 138 -6.24 -8.30 3.68
C PHE A 138 -5.97 -8.48 2.18
N SER A 139 -6.72 -7.79 1.30
CA SER A 139 -6.54 -7.90 -0.15
C SER A 139 -5.89 -6.67 -0.78
N PHE A 140 -6.01 -5.50 -0.13
CA PHE A 140 -5.58 -4.22 -0.70
C PHE A 140 -4.60 -3.44 0.20
N ARG A 141 -3.88 -4.12 1.10
CA ARG A 141 -2.87 -3.52 1.98
C ARG A 141 -3.39 -2.28 2.73
N SER A 142 -4.64 -2.37 3.18
CA SER A 142 -5.34 -1.30 3.90
C SER A 142 -5.57 -0.02 3.09
N LEU A 143 -5.56 -0.10 1.74
CA LEU A 143 -5.97 1.03 0.91
C LEU A 143 -7.43 1.40 1.18
N PRO A 144 -7.79 2.71 1.22
CA PRO A 144 -9.14 3.15 1.58
C PRO A 144 -10.23 2.57 0.67
N ILE A 145 -11.23 1.95 1.30
CA ILE A 145 -12.50 1.55 0.70
C ILE A 145 -13.60 2.11 1.59
N GLU A 146 -14.38 3.03 1.05
CA GLU A 146 -15.44 3.74 1.76
C GLU A 146 -16.81 3.32 1.23
N ILE A 147 -17.72 2.96 2.13
CA ILE A 147 -19.12 2.72 1.78
C ILE A 147 -19.86 4.05 1.84
N LYS A 148 -20.32 4.54 0.68
CA LYS A 148 -21.09 5.79 0.58
C LYS A 148 -22.55 5.64 0.99
N GLY A 149 -23.04 4.40 0.97
CA GLY A 149 -24.41 4.04 1.33
C GLY A 149 -25.01 3.04 0.35
N ILE A 150 -26.31 2.79 0.51
CA ILE A 150 -27.11 1.93 -0.36
C ILE A 150 -28.19 2.78 -1.02
N GLU A 151 -28.15 2.87 -2.34
CA GLU A 151 -29.14 3.56 -3.16
C GLU A 151 -30.22 2.57 -3.61
N THR A 152 -31.46 3.05 -3.78
CA THR A 152 -32.54 2.27 -4.39
C THR A 152 -32.80 2.79 -5.80
N ILE A 153 -32.55 1.97 -6.81
CA ILE A 153 -32.81 2.28 -8.23
C ILE A 153 -33.65 1.17 -8.81
N ASP A 154 -34.82 1.49 -9.39
CA ASP A 154 -35.74 0.52 -9.97
C ASP A 154 -36.09 -0.66 -9.02
N ASN A 155 -36.35 -0.33 -7.74
CA ASN A 155 -36.58 -1.28 -6.64
C ASN A 155 -35.43 -2.25 -6.33
N LYS A 156 -34.24 -2.01 -6.89
CA LYS A 156 -33.01 -2.73 -6.56
C LYS A 156 -32.15 -1.92 -5.61
N SER A 157 -31.64 -2.56 -4.57
CA SER A 157 -30.69 -2.02 -3.62
C SER A 157 -29.27 -2.11 -4.18
N ILE A 158 -28.59 -0.97 -4.31
CA ILE A 158 -27.26 -0.87 -4.92
C ILE A 158 -26.32 -0.23 -3.91
N VAL A 159 -25.28 -0.95 -3.49
CA VAL A 159 -24.24 -0.34 -2.66
C VAL A 159 -23.32 0.53 -3.52
N VAL A 160 -23.04 1.73 -3.03
CA VAL A 160 -22.06 2.64 -3.63
C VAL A 160 -20.77 2.55 -2.83
N VAL A 161 -19.71 2.09 -3.48
CA VAL A 161 -18.39 1.87 -2.88
C VAL A 161 -17.40 2.82 -3.52
N ASN A 162 -16.66 3.56 -2.70
CA ASN A 162 -15.67 4.51 -3.15
C ASN A 162 -14.27 4.02 -2.75
N ILE A 163 -13.45 3.70 -3.75
CA ILE A 163 -12.02 3.46 -3.55
C ILE A 163 -11.28 4.78 -3.65
N GLN A 164 -10.35 5.04 -2.73
CA GLN A 164 -9.62 6.30 -2.70
C GLN A 164 -8.12 6.06 -2.67
N GLU A 165 -7.38 6.90 -3.36
CA GLU A 165 -5.94 6.97 -3.16
C GLU A 165 -5.63 7.33 -1.70
N PRO A 166 -4.51 6.84 -1.15
CA PRO A 166 -4.11 7.22 0.20
C PRO A 166 -3.88 8.74 0.26
N GLU A 167 -4.33 9.36 1.36
CA GLU A 167 -4.13 10.80 1.57
C GLU A 167 -2.64 11.17 1.71
N ASP A 168 -1.83 10.24 2.21
CA ASP A 168 -0.39 10.39 2.36
C ASP A 168 0.32 10.08 1.03
N GLU A 169 0.86 11.10 0.37
CA GLU A 169 1.64 10.96 -0.86
C GLU A 169 2.91 10.10 -0.67
N SER A 170 3.39 9.95 0.57
CA SER A 170 4.49 9.04 0.91
C SER A 170 4.05 7.58 1.04
N SER A 171 2.75 7.30 0.90
CA SER A 171 2.23 5.95 0.86
C SER A 171 2.88 5.17 -0.27
N THR A 172 3.44 4.04 0.12
CA THR A 172 4.15 3.15 -0.78
C THR A 172 3.23 2.30 -1.66
N VAL A 173 1.92 2.33 -1.39
CA VAL A 173 0.90 1.57 -2.11
C VAL A 173 -0.19 2.55 -2.54
N ALA A 174 -0.71 2.39 -3.75
CA ALA A 174 -1.69 3.26 -4.40
C ALA A 174 -2.55 2.40 -5.35
N TRP A 175 -3.82 2.75 -5.52
CA TRP A 175 -4.75 1.97 -6.35
C TRP A 175 -4.29 1.95 -7.81
N ASP A 176 -4.02 3.13 -8.37
CA ASP A 176 -3.63 3.33 -9.76
C ASP A 176 -2.35 2.56 -10.14
N ARG A 177 -1.33 2.63 -9.30
CA ARG A 177 0.02 2.10 -9.56
C ARG A 177 0.15 0.61 -9.29
N HIS A 178 -0.63 0.07 -8.35
CA HIS A 178 -0.41 -1.30 -7.84
C HIS A 178 -1.54 -2.27 -8.14
N TYR A 179 -2.77 -1.79 -8.30
CA TYR A 179 -3.95 -2.64 -8.46
C TYR A 179 -4.60 -2.46 -9.82
N PHE A 180 -4.67 -1.24 -10.34
CA PHE A 180 -5.22 -0.95 -11.67
C PHE A 180 -4.15 -0.83 -12.76
N GLN A 181 -2.95 -1.39 -12.54
CA GLN A 181 -1.89 -1.34 -13.54
C GLN A 181 -2.22 -2.23 -14.75
N GLY A 182 -2.53 -1.58 -15.88
CA GLY A 182 -2.84 -2.27 -17.13
C GLY A 182 -4.15 -3.06 -17.10
N THR A 183 -4.51 -3.65 -18.24
CA THR A 183 -5.82 -4.33 -18.39
C THR A 183 -5.98 -5.54 -17.48
N SER A 184 -4.94 -6.36 -17.32
CA SER A 184 -4.99 -7.54 -16.43
C SER A 184 -5.12 -7.15 -14.96
N GLY A 185 -4.31 -6.19 -14.48
CA GLY A 185 -4.41 -5.70 -13.11
C GLY A 185 -5.79 -5.11 -12.83
N GLY A 186 -6.27 -4.27 -13.73
CA GLY A 186 -7.61 -3.69 -13.63
C GLY A 186 -8.72 -4.75 -13.59
N THR A 187 -8.68 -5.75 -14.48
CA THR A 187 -9.69 -6.82 -14.52
C THR A 187 -9.68 -7.64 -13.24
N MET A 188 -8.50 -8.02 -12.74
CA MET A 188 -8.39 -8.78 -11.49
C MET A 188 -8.91 -7.99 -10.29
N THR A 189 -8.56 -6.71 -10.22
CA THR A 189 -9.01 -5.81 -9.14
C THR A 189 -10.52 -5.57 -9.22
N ALA A 190 -11.06 -5.40 -10.42
CA ALA A 190 -12.50 -5.31 -10.68
C ALA A 190 -13.24 -6.53 -10.15
N THR A 191 -12.83 -7.73 -10.57
CA THR A 191 -13.44 -8.99 -10.14
C THR A 191 -13.40 -9.14 -8.61
N ARG A 192 -12.25 -8.86 -7.97
CA ARG A 192 -12.12 -8.88 -6.50
C ARG A 192 -13.16 -7.98 -5.83
N LEU A 193 -13.24 -6.72 -6.24
CA LEU A 193 -14.16 -5.74 -5.64
C LEU A 193 -15.62 -6.12 -5.90
N ILE A 194 -15.98 -6.33 -7.17
CA ILE A 194 -17.36 -6.55 -7.60
C ILE A 194 -17.91 -7.84 -7.00
N GLU A 195 -17.21 -8.96 -7.14
CA GLU A 195 -17.72 -10.26 -6.70
C GLU A 195 -17.76 -10.35 -5.17
N THR A 196 -16.81 -9.70 -4.49
CA THR A 196 -16.86 -9.56 -3.03
C THR A 196 -18.06 -8.74 -2.59
N PHE A 197 -18.37 -7.59 -3.18
CA PHE A 197 -19.54 -6.83 -2.71
C PHE A 197 -20.88 -7.47 -3.13
N LEU A 198 -20.94 -8.15 -4.27
CA LEU A 198 -22.19 -8.76 -4.74
C LEU A 198 -22.56 -10.05 -4.01
N GLN A 199 -21.59 -10.82 -3.51
CA GLN A 199 -21.84 -12.09 -2.80
C GLN A 199 -22.88 -12.95 -3.53
N ARG A 200 -22.66 -13.24 -4.81
CA ARG A 200 -23.69 -13.81 -5.70
C ARG A 200 -24.29 -15.11 -5.20
N GLU A 201 -23.49 -15.94 -4.53
CA GLU A 201 -23.88 -17.24 -4.00
C GLU A 201 -24.55 -17.18 -2.61
N TYR A 202 -24.62 -16.01 -1.97
CA TYR A 202 -25.21 -15.90 -0.63
C TYR A 202 -26.75 -15.95 -0.70
N GLU A 203 -27.40 -16.90 -0.04
CA GLU A 203 -28.87 -17.04 -0.16
C GLU A 203 -29.67 -16.07 0.73
N GLY A 204 -29.00 -15.38 1.66
CA GLY A 204 -29.65 -14.41 2.56
C GLY A 204 -29.93 -13.06 1.89
N GLN A 205 -30.65 -12.20 2.62
CA GLN A 205 -30.89 -10.82 2.19
C GLN A 205 -29.55 -10.09 2.00
N TRP A 206 -29.36 -9.53 0.82
CA TRP A 206 -28.17 -8.80 0.42
C TRP A 206 -28.52 -7.70 -0.58
N VAL A 207 -27.51 -6.96 -1.07
CA VAL A 207 -27.70 -5.97 -2.13
C VAL A 207 -27.93 -6.63 -3.49
N ASP A 208 -28.68 -5.96 -4.35
CA ASP A 208 -28.95 -6.37 -5.73
C ASP A 208 -27.87 -5.88 -6.71
N GLY A 209 -27.04 -4.93 -6.30
CA GLY A 209 -25.97 -4.41 -7.14
C GLY A 209 -24.87 -3.67 -6.39
N VAL A 210 -23.77 -3.41 -7.10
CA VAL A 210 -22.64 -2.61 -6.65
C VAL A 210 -22.30 -1.56 -7.71
N LYS A 211 -21.99 -0.34 -7.24
CA LYS A 211 -21.46 0.74 -8.05
C LYS A 211 -20.16 1.21 -7.43
N LEU A 212 -19.09 1.17 -8.20
CA LEU A 212 -17.79 1.66 -7.76
C LEU A 212 -17.62 3.13 -8.13
N LEU A 213 -16.88 3.86 -7.29
CA LEU A 213 -16.37 5.21 -7.49
C LEU A 213 -14.87 5.20 -7.21
N TYR A 214 -14.14 6.10 -7.86
CA TYR A 214 -12.73 6.35 -7.58
C TYR A 214 -12.53 7.82 -7.23
N ASN A 215 -11.94 8.07 -6.05
CA ASN A 215 -11.78 9.42 -5.48
C ASN A 215 -13.09 10.23 -5.53
N ASN A 216 -14.20 9.61 -5.13
CA ASN A 216 -15.56 10.16 -5.13
C ASN A 216 -16.18 10.44 -6.51
N THR A 217 -15.55 10.01 -7.59
CA THR A 217 -16.04 10.23 -8.96
C THR A 217 -16.31 8.92 -9.69
N PRO A 218 -17.32 8.84 -10.58
CA PRO A 218 -17.39 7.79 -11.57
C PRO A 218 -16.21 8.00 -12.53
N SER A 219 -15.10 7.29 -12.30
CA SER A 219 -13.86 7.57 -13.01
C SER A 219 -13.89 7.00 -14.44
N ARG A 220 -13.41 7.81 -15.39
CA ARG A 220 -13.09 7.40 -16.77
C ARG A 220 -11.60 7.10 -16.96
N GLU A 221 -10.78 7.32 -15.94
CA GLU A 221 -9.33 7.12 -16.02
C GLU A 221 -8.94 5.64 -16.21
N PHE A 222 -9.89 4.74 -15.93
CA PHE A 222 -9.75 3.31 -16.11
C PHE A 222 -10.61 2.77 -17.25
N ASP A 223 -10.91 3.57 -18.29
CA ASP A 223 -11.72 3.14 -19.44
C ASP A 223 -11.16 1.86 -20.13
N HIS A 224 -9.88 1.57 -19.95
CA HIS A 224 -9.21 0.34 -20.42
C HIS A 224 -9.57 -0.93 -19.62
N VAL A 225 -10.23 -0.78 -18.47
CA VAL A 225 -10.65 -1.85 -17.54
C VAL A 225 -12.10 -2.29 -17.80
N GLY A 226 -12.71 -1.79 -18.89
CA GLY A 226 -14.10 -2.06 -19.20
C GLY A 226 -15.04 -1.36 -18.20
N ASN A 227 -16.30 -1.77 -18.18
CA ASN A 227 -17.43 -1.10 -17.50
C ASN A 227 -17.35 -1.11 -15.94
N LEU A 228 -16.15 -1.03 -15.35
CA LEU A 228 -15.86 -1.11 -13.92
C LEU A 228 -16.73 -0.16 -13.09
N PHE A 229 -16.82 1.10 -13.51
CA PHE A 229 -17.57 2.16 -12.80
C PHE A 229 -19.05 2.21 -13.19
N SER A 230 -19.54 1.24 -13.98
CA SER A 230 -20.98 1.05 -14.16
C SER A 230 -21.58 0.29 -12.98
N THR A 231 -22.91 0.24 -12.91
CA THR A 231 -23.59 -0.59 -11.92
C THR A 231 -23.53 -2.05 -12.35
N HIS A 232 -23.00 -2.90 -11.48
CA HIS A 232 -22.99 -4.35 -11.64
C HIS A 232 -24.11 -4.95 -10.80
N TYR A 233 -24.88 -5.86 -11.37
CA TYR A 233 -26.01 -6.50 -10.68
C TYR A 233 -25.69 -7.93 -10.28
N ARG A 234 -26.29 -8.32 -9.16
CA ARG A 234 -26.38 -9.69 -8.65
C ARG A 234 -27.53 -10.38 -9.38
N ASP A 235 -27.27 -10.85 -10.59
CA ASP A 235 -28.24 -11.67 -11.34
C ASP A 235 -28.36 -13.08 -10.73
#